data_AF-A0A357AM39-F1
#
_entry.id   AF-A0A357AM39-F1
#
_cell.length_a   1.000
_cell.length_b   1.000
_cell.length_c   1.000
_cell.angle_alpha   90.00
_cell.angle_beta   90.00
_cell.angle_gamma   90.00
#
_symmetry.space_group_name_H-M   'P 1'
#
loop_
_entity.id
_entity.type
_entity.pdbx_description
1 polymer ?
#
loop_
_entity_poly.entity_id
_entity_poly.type
_entity_poly.pdbx_seq_one_letter_code
_entity_poly.pdbx_strand_id
1 'polypeptide(L)'
;MKIKELIVSAAVIFTLTTSISFAAPGNTGIEHVVDTKIQEKGCEKQPNDPKMKRDPIKDLEEKKSKIQNLLKEGKISQEKADEILAHIDKRIGEIKEFDKLTLEQKKEKLTKDFKAHLDQMVNEGKMTKDEADKMMKMITEKLKDWDGTGYLLPHGRKYQE
;
A
#
# COMPACT_ATOMS: atom_id res chain seq x y z
N MET A 1 -75.22 25.63 -20.32
CA MET A 1 -74.49 25.88 -19.05
C MET A 1 -73.55 27.05 -19.33
N LYS A 2 -73.81 28.32 -18.95
CA LYS A 2 -73.86 28.97 -17.63
C LYS A 2 -72.53 28.92 -16.85
N ILE A 3 -71.82 30.07 -16.86
CA ILE A 3 -70.98 30.74 -15.82
C ILE A 3 -69.66 29.99 -15.44
N LYS A 4 -68.46 30.58 -15.28
CA LYS A 4 -68.02 31.88 -14.73
C LYS A 4 -66.65 32.32 -15.26
N GLU A 5 -66.49 33.63 -15.37
CA GLU A 5 -65.21 34.33 -15.37
C GLU A 5 -64.50 34.19 -14.01
N LEU A 6 -63.16 34.27 -14.00
CA LEU A 6 -62.46 35.20 -13.11
C LEU A 6 -60.98 35.36 -13.51
N ILE A 7 -60.59 36.62 -13.42
CA ILE A 7 -59.35 37.30 -13.76
C ILE A 7 -58.30 37.08 -12.65
N VAL A 8 -57.10 37.67 -12.86
CA VAL A 8 -56.13 38.18 -11.85
C VAL A 8 -54.88 37.30 -11.76
N SER A 9 -53.82 37.64 -12.49
CA SER A 9 -52.75 38.61 -12.15
C SER A 9 -51.77 38.11 -11.08
N ALA A 10 -50.49 38.16 -11.47
CA ALA A 10 -49.36 38.69 -10.69
C ALA A 10 -48.19 37.72 -10.46
N ALA A 11 -47.02 38.33 -10.64
CA ALA A 11 -45.74 38.07 -10.01
C ALA A 11 -44.85 36.94 -10.56
N VAL A 12 -43.87 37.40 -11.33
CA VAL A 12 -42.55 36.83 -11.59
C VAL A 12 -41.96 36.17 -10.35
N ILE A 13 -41.50 34.92 -10.48
CA ILE A 13 -40.34 34.42 -9.72
C ILE A 13 -39.39 33.75 -10.70
N PHE A 14 -38.26 34.42 -10.93
CA PHE A 14 -37.10 33.93 -11.64
C PHE A 14 -36.47 32.81 -10.80
N THR A 15 -36.59 31.55 -11.22
CA THR A 15 -35.77 30.47 -10.66
C THR A 15 -34.93 29.85 -11.76
N LEU A 16 -33.63 30.05 -11.65
CA LEU A 16 -32.60 29.39 -12.45
C LEU A 16 -32.65 27.89 -12.14
N THR A 17 -33.14 27.09 -13.08
CA THR A 17 -32.96 25.63 -13.04
C THR A 17 -31.64 25.27 -13.70
N THR A 18 -30.53 25.49 -13.00
CA THR A 18 -29.31 24.73 -13.29
C THR A 18 -29.60 23.26 -12.99
N SER A 19 -29.61 22.46 -14.05
CA SER A 19 -29.79 21.02 -13.99
C SER A 19 -28.63 20.39 -13.23
N ILE A 20 -28.82 20.08 -11.94
CA ILE A 20 -27.91 19.17 -11.25
C ILE A 20 -28.37 17.76 -11.64
N SER A 21 -27.68 17.16 -12.61
CA SER A 21 -27.79 15.73 -12.86
C SER A 21 -27.29 14.99 -11.62
N PHE A 22 -28.21 14.48 -10.80
CA PHE A 22 -27.89 13.46 -9.81
C PHE A 22 -27.99 12.09 -10.51
N ALA A 23 -26.85 11.58 -10.94
CA ALA A 23 -26.71 10.16 -11.27
C ALA A 23 -26.76 9.32 -9.99
N ALA A 24 -27.45 8.19 -10.10
CA ALA A 24 -27.78 7.22 -9.04
C ALA A 24 -26.56 6.75 -8.20
N PRO A 25 -26.78 6.28 -6.95
CA PRO A 25 -25.72 5.82 -6.08
C PRO A 25 -25.19 4.47 -6.56
N GLY A 26 -24.01 4.51 -7.17
CA GLY A 26 -23.19 3.35 -7.49
C GLY A 26 -22.20 3.07 -6.34
N ASN A 27 -22.33 1.87 -5.80
CA ASN A 27 -21.59 1.25 -4.72
C ASN A 27 -20.04 1.36 -4.82
N THR A 28 -19.42 1.65 -3.66
CA THR A 28 -18.06 1.28 -3.20
C THR A 28 -16.94 1.15 -4.22
N GLY A 29 -15.99 2.08 -4.13
CA GLY A 29 -14.63 1.93 -4.63
C GLY A 29 -13.75 2.96 -3.93
N ILE A 30 -13.21 2.59 -2.78
CA ILE A 30 -12.13 3.34 -2.15
C ILE A 30 -10.89 3.10 -3.02
N GLU A 31 -10.66 3.99 -3.97
CA GLU A 31 -9.37 4.17 -4.63
C GLU A 31 -9.14 5.68 -4.78
N HIS A 32 -8.27 6.24 -3.94
CA HIS A 32 -6.96 6.64 -4.45
C HIS A 32 -6.03 6.92 -3.27
N VAL A 33 -5.04 6.05 -3.19
CA VAL A 33 -3.88 6.09 -2.31
C VAL A 33 -3.30 7.50 -2.31
N VAL A 34 -3.14 8.07 -1.13
CA VAL A 34 -2.44 9.33 -0.97
C VAL A 34 -0.96 9.07 -1.26
N ASP A 35 -0.54 9.37 -2.49
CA ASP A 35 0.84 9.74 -2.82
C ASP A 35 1.22 10.99 -2.02
N THR A 36 1.42 10.83 -0.70
CA THR A 36 2.08 11.86 0.09
C THR A 36 3.56 11.71 -0.20
N LYS A 37 4.01 12.48 -1.19
CA LYS A 37 5.41 12.85 -1.38
C LYS A 37 5.89 13.49 -0.08
N ILE A 38 6.38 12.68 0.86
CA ILE A 38 7.17 13.16 1.98
C ILE A 38 8.37 13.85 1.34
N GLN A 39 8.39 15.18 1.37
CA GLN A 39 9.63 15.91 1.11
C GLN A 39 10.59 15.53 2.23
N GLU A 40 11.43 14.54 1.94
CA GLU A 40 12.62 14.23 2.71
C GLU A 40 13.47 15.52 2.73
N LYS A 41 13.42 16.27 3.83
CA LYS A 41 14.60 17.01 4.24
C LYS A 41 15.64 15.94 4.55
N GLY A 42 16.54 15.75 3.59
CA GLY A 42 17.50 14.66 3.55
C GLY A 42 18.21 14.50 4.90
N CYS A 43 18.09 13.32 5.48
CA CYS A 43 19.26 12.78 6.13
C CYS A 43 20.25 12.55 5.00
N GLU A 44 21.30 13.37 4.94
CA GLU A 44 22.35 13.31 3.93
C GLU A 44 22.98 11.91 3.97
N LYS A 45 22.44 11.00 3.18
CA LYS A 45 22.97 9.65 3.03
C LYS A 45 24.01 9.72 1.96
N GLN A 46 25.27 9.65 2.38
CA GLN A 46 26.36 9.44 1.45
C GLN A 46 26.09 8.15 0.65
N PRO A 47 26.16 8.21 -0.69
CA PRO A 47 25.68 7.14 -1.57
C PRO A 47 26.58 5.89 -1.62
N ASN A 48 27.65 5.84 -0.82
CA ASN A 48 28.75 4.89 -1.00
C ASN A 48 29.13 4.03 0.23
N ASP A 49 28.27 3.89 1.25
CA ASP A 49 28.63 3.01 2.39
C ASP A 49 28.36 1.52 2.07
N PRO A 50 29.39 0.67 1.87
CA PRO A 50 29.22 -0.62 1.19
C PRO A 50 28.65 -1.75 2.07
N LYS A 51 28.34 -1.49 3.35
CA LYS A 51 28.03 -2.54 4.34
C LYS A 51 27.10 -2.07 5.45
N MET A 52 25.94 -1.50 5.12
CA MET A 52 24.88 -1.42 6.14
C MET A 52 23.92 -2.59 5.94
N LYS A 53 24.33 -3.79 6.42
CA LYS A 53 23.37 -4.83 6.81
C LYS A 53 22.57 -4.25 7.97
N ARG A 54 21.56 -3.42 7.68
CA ARG A 54 20.70 -2.86 8.72
C ARG A 54 19.80 -3.97 9.23
N ASP A 55 19.82 -4.14 10.55
CA ASP A 55 18.93 -5.07 11.22
C ASP A 55 17.48 -4.66 10.90
N PRO A 56 16.67 -5.54 10.30
CA PRO A 56 15.33 -5.19 9.85
C PRO A 56 14.41 -4.77 11.01
N ILE A 57 14.65 -5.28 12.23
CA ILE A 57 13.89 -4.88 13.40
C ILE A 57 14.30 -3.47 13.82
N LYS A 58 15.61 -3.18 13.84
CA LYS A 58 16.13 -1.85 14.18
C LYS A 58 15.62 -0.77 13.22
N ASP A 59 15.59 -1.05 11.92
CA ASP A 59 15.06 -0.13 10.91
C ASP A 59 13.56 0.18 11.15
N LEU A 60 12.78 -0.80 11.63
CA LEU A 60 11.37 -0.62 11.97
C LEU A 60 11.21 0.17 13.28
N GLU A 61 12.05 -0.06 14.28
CA GLU A 61 12.06 0.72 15.53
C GLU A 61 12.41 2.19 15.27
N GLU A 62 13.38 2.46 14.40
CA GLU A 62 13.72 3.82 13.98
C GLU A 62 12.54 4.49 13.25
N LYS A 63 11.79 3.75 12.42
CA LYS A 63 10.57 4.26 11.78
C LYS A 63 9.51 4.63 12.82
N LYS A 64 9.29 3.81 13.86
CA LYS A 64 8.36 4.17 14.94
C LYS A 64 8.72 5.49 15.60
N SER A 65 10.00 5.69 15.92
CA SER A 65 10.48 6.94 16.51
C SER A 65 10.20 8.14 15.59
N LYS A 66 10.42 8.00 14.28
CA LYS A 66 10.09 9.05 13.30
C LYS A 66 8.60 9.36 13.27
N ILE A 67 7.73 8.35 13.27
CA ILE A 67 6.27 8.54 13.31
C ILE A 67 5.84 9.27 14.58
N GLN A 68 6.39 8.91 15.74
CA GLN A 68 6.11 9.62 16.99
C GLN A 68 6.56 11.08 16.97
N ASN A 69 7.71 11.38 16.35
CA ASN A 69 8.16 12.76 16.19
C ASN A 69 7.24 13.55 15.25
N LEU A 70 6.82 12.96 14.13
CA LEU A 70 5.85 13.60 13.22
C LEU A 70 4.50 13.87 13.88
N LEU A 71 4.05 12.98 14.78
CA LEU A 71 2.85 13.18 15.57
C LEU A 71 3.00 14.36 16.53
N LYS A 72 4.14 14.45 17.25
CA LYS A 72 4.45 15.58 18.14
C LYS A 72 4.56 16.91 17.39
N GLU A 73 5.09 16.87 16.17
CA GLU A 73 5.19 18.02 15.27
C GLU A 73 3.84 18.39 14.62
N GLY A 74 2.78 17.60 14.85
CA GLY A 74 1.45 17.83 14.27
C GLY A 74 1.38 17.61 12.75
N LYS A 75 2.38 16.96 12.15
CA LYS A 75 2.45 16.69 10.70
C LYS A 75 1.56 15.53 10.26
N ILE A 76 1.18 14.67 11.20
CA ILE A 76 0.26 13.55 11.00
C ILE A 76 -0.83 13.59 12.07
N SER A 77 -2.02 13.10 11.73
CA SER A 77 -3.08 12.90 12.72
C SER A 77 -2.77 11.72 13.64
N GLN A 78 -3.36 11.72 14.82
CA GLN A 78 -3.24 10.61 15.78
C GLN A 78 -3.69 9.29 15.16
N GLU A 79 -4.84 9.28 14.48
CA GLU A 79 -5.37 8.08 13.81
C GLU A 79 -4.38 7.48 12.81
N LYS A 80 -3.75 8.31 11.97
CA LYS A 80 -2.73 7.85 11.01
C LYS A 80 -1.47 7.36 11.70
N ALA A 81 -1.05 8.03 12.78
CA ALA A 81 0.11 7.59 13.55
C ALA A 81 -0.15 6.20 14.16
N ASP A 82 -1.32 6.00 14.75
CA ASP A 82 -1.71 4.75 15.40
C ASP A 82 -1.81 3.60 14.39
N GLU A 83 -2.39 3.85 13.20
CA GLU A 83 -2.44 2.86 12.11
C GLU A 83 -1.04 2.43 11.66
N ILE A 84 -0.14 3.40 11.41
CA ILE A 84 1.23 3.10 10.97
C ILE A 84 2.01 2.37 12.07
N LEU A 85 1.87 2.81 13.33
CA LEU A 85 2.54 2.16 14.47
C LEU A 85 2.06 0.71 14.63
N ALA A 86 0.75 0.47 14.54
CA ALA A 86 0.18 -0.88 14.59
C ALA A 86 0.70 -1.77 13.47
N HIS A 87 0.81 -1.24 12.25
CA HIS A 87 1.39 -1.98 11.13
C HIS A 87 2.88 -2.31 11.35
N ILE A 88 3.65 -1.37 11.90
CA ILE A 88 5.06 -1.61 12.23
C ILE A 88 5.19 -2.67 13.33
N ASP A 89 4.37 -2.60 14.37
CA ASP A 89 4.33 -3.60 15.46
C ASP A 89 4.04 -5.00 14.93
N LYS A 90 3.01 -5.12 14.09
CA LYS A 90 2.66 -6.36 13.41
C LYS A 90 3.86 -6.89 12.61
N ARG A 91 4.53 -6.03 11.84
CA ARG A 91 5.67 -6.42 11.02
C ARG A 91 6.87 -6.89 11.85
N ILE A 92 7.15 -6.24 12.97
CA ILE A 92 8.19 -6.67 13.92
C ILE A 92 7.84 -8.05 14.48
N GLY A 93 6.56 -8.28 14.83
CA GLY A 93 6.06 -9.58 15.28
C GLY A 93 6.28 -10.67 14.23
N GLU A 94 5.87 -10.43 12.99
CA GLU A 94 6.04 -11.36 11.86
C GLU A 94 7.51 -11.73 11.63
N ILE A 95 8.44 -10.76 11.71
CA ILE A 95 9.88 -11.02 11.57
C ILE A 95 10.38 -11.90 12.71
N LYS A 96 10.03 -11.57 13.95
CA LYS A 96 10.42 -12.37 15.13
C LYS A 96 9.87 -13.79 15.08
N GLU A 97 8.64 -13.97 14.59
CA GLU A 97 8.06 -15.30 14.39
C GLU A 97 8.74 -16.06 13.26
N PHE A 98 9.04 -15.38 12.15
CA PHE A 98 9.78 -15.96 11.04
C PHE A 98 11.18 -16.41 11.48
N ASP A 99 11.89 -15.61 12.26
CA ASP A 99 13.25 -15.91 12.71
C ASP A 99 13.34 -17.15 13.59
N LYS A 100 12.27 -17.47 14.34
CA LYS A 100 12.15 -18.69 15.17
C LYS A 100 11.98 -19.97 14.35
N LEU A 101 11.60 -19.89 13.08
CA LEU A 101 11.37 -21.05 12.23
C LEU A 101 12.70 -21.73 11.86
N THR A 102 12.65 -23.04 11.63
CA THR A 102 13.78 -23.77 11.03
C THR A 102 14.01 -23.34 9.59
N LEU A 103 15.20 -23.62 9.04
CA LEU A 103 15.51 -23.27 7.65
C LEU A 103 14.50 -23.85 6.65
N GLU A 104 14.08 -25.10 6.84
CA GLU A 104 13.08 -25.75 5.99
C GLU A 104 11.71 -25.08 6.10
N GLN A 105 11.26 -24.78 7.32
CA GLN A 105 10.01 -24.05 7.56
C GLN A 105 10.04 -22.64 6.96
N LYS A 106 11.18 -21.95 7.02
CA LYS A 106 11.38 -20.65 6.37
C LYS A 106 11.21 -20.77 4.85
N LYS A 107 11.85 -21.78 4.23
CA LYS A 107 11.76 -22.02 2.78
C LYS A 107 10.33 -22.35 2.35
N GLU A 108 9.64 -23.20 3.12
CA GLU A 108 8.24 -23.56 2.86
C GLU A 108 7.32 -22.33 2.98
N LYS A 109 7.45 -21.56 4.07
CA LYS A 109 6.67 -20.34 4.29
C LYS A 109 6.88 -19.33 3.16
N LEU A 110 8.12 -19.06 2.77
CA LEU A 110 8.43 -18.16 1.66
C LEU A 110 7.86 -18.65 0.32
N THR A 111 7.94 -19.95 0.07
CA THR A 111 7.40 -20.57 -1.15
C THR A 111 5.88 -20.41 -1.20
N LYS A 112 5.20 -20.64 -0.07
CA LYS A 112 3.75 -20.50 0.06
C LYS A 112 3.31 -19.04 -0.09
N ASP A 113 3.95 -18.13 0.62
CA ASP A 113 3.61 -16.70 0.60
C ASP A 113 3.85 -16.11 -0.80
N PHE A 114 4.97 -16.48 -1.43
CA PHE A 114 5.27 -16.02 -2.78
C PHE A 114 4.29 -16.57 -3.82
N LYS A 115 3.94 -17.87 -3.73
CA LYS A 115 2.93 -18.47 -4.60
C LYS A 115 1.58 -17.77 -4.45
N ALA A 116 1.11 -17.55 -3.22
CA ALA A 116 -0.15 -16.86 -2.97
C ALA A 116 -0.16 -15.45 -3.59
N HIS A 117 0.95 -14.73 -3.51
CA HIS A 117 1.09 -13.42 -4.14
C HIS A 117 1.04 -13.49 -5.67
N LEU A 118 1.73 -14.48 -6.28
CA LEU A 118 1.65 -14.71 -7.73
C LEU A 118 0.24 -15.06 -8.18
N ASP A 119 -0.43 -16.00 -7.48
CA ASP A 119 -1.79 -16.42 -7.78
C ASP A 119 -2.76 -15.23 -7.70
N GLN A 120 -2.57 -14.36 -6.69
CA GLN A 120 -3.31 -13.10 -6.59
C GLN A 120 -3.07 -12.19 -7.80
N MET A 121 -1.82 -11.98 -8.22
CA MET A 121 -1.53 -11.13 -9.39
C MET A 121 -2.10 -11.71 -10.70
N VAL A 122 -2.12 -13.03 -10.85
CA VAL A 122 -2.77 -13.71 -12.00
C VAL A 122 -4.27 -13.50 -11.96
N ASN A 123 -4.91 -13.67 -10.80
CA ASN A 123 -6.34 -13.45 -10.63
C ASN A 123 -6.75 -11.99 -10.87
N GLU A 124 -5.89 -11.04 -10.47
CA GLU A 124 -6.06 -9.60 -10.74
C GLU A 124 -5.77 -9.23 -12.21
N GLY A 125 -5.33 -10.18 -13.04
CA GLY A 125 -4.97 -9.93 -14.45
C GLY A 125 -3.70 -9.09 -14.64
N LYS A 126 -2.92 -8.86 -13.57
CA LYS A 126 -1.66 -8.10 -13.61
C LYS A 126 -0.51 -8.89 -14.23
N MET A 127 -0.68 -10.20 -14.36
CA MET A 127 0.33 -11.13 -14.87
C MET A 127 -0.33 -12.37 -15.48
N THR A 128 0.32 -12.98 -16.45
CA THR A 128 -0.10 -14.27 -16.98
C THR A 128 0.32 -15.44 -16.08
N LYS A 129 -0.39 -16.56 -16.18
CA LYS A 129 -0.02 -17.80 -15.46
C LYS A 129 1.40 -18.27 -15.80
N ASP A 130 1.81 -18.16 -17.07
CA ASP A 130 3.13 -18.58 -17.52
C ASP A 130 4.26 -17.71 -16.92
N GLU A 131 4.02 -16.41 -16.75
CA GLU A 131 4.96 -15.51 -16.07
C GLU A 131 5.07 -15.83 -14.58
N ALA A 132 3.93 -16.08 -13.91
CA ALA A 132 3.91 -16.52 -12.52
C ALA A 132 4.70 -17.83 -12.34
N ASP A 133 4.46 -18.83 -13.19
CA ASP A 133 5.16 -20.11 -13.15
C ASP A 133 6.69 -19.95 -13.38
N LYS A 134 7.10 -19.02 -14.25
CA LYS A 134 8.54 -18.68 -14.44
C LYS A 134 9.14 -18.06 -13.17
N MET A 135 8.46 -17.11 -12.55
CA MET A 135 8.93 -16.49 -11.29
C MET A 135 9.01 -17.51 -10.16
N MET A 136 8.02 -18.41 -10.09
CA MET A 136 7.98 -19.47 -9.09
C MET A 136 9.17 -20.43 -9.22
N LYS A 137 9.51 -20.84 -10.46
CA LYS A 137 10.70 -21.66 -10.73
C LYS A 137 11.99 -20.97 -10.29
N MET A 138 12.15 -19.70 -10.66
CA MET A 138 13.35 -18.91 -10.31
C MET A 138 13.55 -18.81 -8.79
N ILE A 139 12.48 -18.56 -8.04
CA ILE A 139 12.57 -18.49 -6.57
C ILE A 139 12.79 -19.85 -5.94
N THR A 140 12.14 -20.90 -6.46
CA THR A 140 12.35 -22.27 -5.97
C THR A 140 13.80 -22.70 -6.15
N GLU A 141 14.44 -22.35 -7.27
CA GLU A 141 15.86 -22.60 -7.50
C GLU A 141 16.73 -21.85 -6.49
N LYS A 142 16.51 -20.55 -6.29
CA LYS A 142 17.27 -19.76 -5.33
C LYS A 142 17.10 -20.21 -3.89
N LEU A 143 15.91 -20.69 -3.53
CA LEU A 143 15.63 -21.21 -2.20
C LEU A 143 16.40 -22.49 -1.90
N LYS A 144 16.81 -23.28 -2.91
CA LYS A 144 17.64 -24.48 -2.68
C LYS A 144 18.96 -24.10 -2.00
N ASP A 145 19.64 -23.11 -2.56
CA ASP A 145 20.97 -22.66 -2.10
C ASP A 145 20.90 -21.62 -0.98
N TRP A 146 19.70 -21.21 -0.57
CA TRP A 146 19.53 -20.21 0.47
C TRP A 146 19.82 -20.76 1.87
N ASP A 147 20.64 -20.01 2.62
CA ASP A 147 21.12 -20.33 3.97
C ASP A 147 20.21 -19.80 5.09
N GLY A 148 19.09 -19.16 4.73
CA GLY A 148 18.16 -18.57 5.69
C GLY A 148 18.48 -17.12 6.06
N THR A 149 19.49 -16.52 5.42
CA THR A 149 19.89 -15.13 5.67
C THR A 149 19.91 -14.29 4.40
N GLY A 150 19.69 -12.98 4.54
CA GLY A 150 19.72 -12.05 3.40
C GLY A 150 18.50 -12.11 2.47
N TYR A 151 18.56 -11.33 1.39
CA TYR A 151 17.46 -11.16 0.44
C TYR A 151 17.58 -12.16 -0.73
N LEU A 152 16.49 -12.90 -1.00
CA LEU A 152 16.39 -13.86 -2.12
C LEU A 152 16.25 -13.17 -3.50
N LEU A 153 15.66 -11.98 -3.51
CA LEU A 153 15.45 -11.19 -4.72
C LEU A 153 16.46 -10.04 -4.78
N PRO A 154 17.25 -9.92 -5.87
CA PRO A 154 17.94 -8.70 -6.19
C PRO A 154 16.91 -7.59 -6.38
N HIS A 155 17.05 -6.47 -5.66
CA HIS A 155 16.34 -5.24 -5.98
C HIS A 155 16.93 -4.64 -7.27
N GLY A 156 16.59 -5.24 -8.41
CA GLY A 156 16.96 -4.74 -9.72
C GLY A 156 15.92 -3.75 -10.21
N ARG A 157 16.01 -2.46 -9.84
CA ARG A 157 15.73 -1.43 -10.84
C ARG A 157 16.96 -1.43 -11.75
N LYS A 158 16.90 -2.18 -12.86
CA LYS A 158 17.81 -1.90 -13.97
C LYS A 158 17.41 -0.53 -14.49
N TYR A 159 18.09 0.52 -14.04
CA TYR A 159 18.16 1.74 -14.81
C TYR A 159 18.84 1.33 -16.12
N GLN A 160 18.08 1.33 -17.22
CA GLN A 160 18.71 1.34 -18.53
C GLN A 160 19.32 2.75 -18.66
N GLU A 161 20.64 2.79 -18.77
CA GLU A 161 21.41 3.99 -19.15
C GLU A 161 21.10 4.39 -20.59
#